data_AF-A0A2E8G729-F1
#
_entry.id   AF-A0A2E8G729-F1
#
_cell.length_a   1.000
_cell.length_b   1.000
_cell.length_c   1.000
_cell.angle_alpha   90.00
_cell.angle_beta   90.00
_cell.angle_gamma   90.00
#
_symmetry.space_group_name_H-M   'P 1'
#
loop_
_entity.id
_entity.type
_entity.pdbx_description
1 polymer ?
#
loop_
_entity_poly.entity_id
_entity_poly.type
_entity_poly.pdbx_seq_one_letter_code
_entity_poly.pdbx_strand_id
1 'polypeptide(L)'
;MSIEVLTADVEGGENLQRWAAMGLPIPPSWRIDRSVVADSSAASLTQQLRALPRMFTDNRYWVLQQGPMNPDSRRESLLNLDSDESLAAALQSIFDREPGPDHVVIQALPRQQAAGVLFTRHPLRQDLPHMVVEGVVDGSNERQRLIFDDSGRLVHASQAAVPLSQQVDEALLRQLHSKLKQNFDRPQAGEWVFDGEQLWLLQTLPVGSLPEPKEAWTRRAGVGLFNQVETPLWYTL
;
A
#
# COMPACT_ATOMS: atom_id res chain seq x y z
N MET A 1 -10.12 22.05 18.05
CA MET A 1 -10.46 20.70 17.56
C MET A 1 -10.18 20.71 16.08
N SER A 2 -9.30 19.82 15.65
CA SER A 2 -8.28 20.15 14.64
C SER A 2 -8.14 19.05 13.62
N ILE A 3 -7.93 19.44 12.37
CA ILE A 3 -7.24 18.59 11.40
C ILE A 3 -5.83 18.34 11.96
N GLU A 4 -5.55 17.11 12.37
CA GLU A 4 -4.29 16.73 13.02
C GLU A 4 -3.30 16.23 11.98
N VAL A 5 -2.05 16.71 12.02
CA VAL A 5 -0.97 16.18 11.18
C VAL A 5 -0.51 14.84 11.75
N LEU A 6 -0.56 13.79 10.94
CA LEU A 6 -0.05 12.46 11.31
C LEU A 6 1.44 12.39 11.02
N THR A 7 2.24 12.66 12.05
CA THR A 7 3.71 12.55 11.99
C THR A 7 4.20 11.16 12.39
N ALA A 8 5.46 10.85 12.09
CA ALA A 8 6.09 9.60 12.46
C ALA A 8 6.04 9.37 13.98
N ASP A 9 5.37 8.29 14.39
CA ASP A 9 5.19 7.92 15.79
C ASP A 9 5.08 6.39 15.93
N VAL A 10 5.95 5.79 16.73
CA VAL A 10 5.99 4.34 16.97
C VAL A 10 4.75 3.86 17.75
N GLU A 11 4.19 4.72 18.60
CA GLU A 11 2.99 4.45 19.40
C GLU A 11 1.74 5.10 18.82
N GLY A 12 1.86 5.73 17.64
CA GLY A 12 0.78 6.46 16.99
C GLY A 12 -0.44 5.57 16.75
N GLY A 13 -1.65 6.14 16.86
CA GLY A 13 -2.90 5.40 16.71
C GLY A 13 -3.08 4.81 15.31
N GLU A 14 -2.61 5.53 14.29
CA GLU A 14 -2.73 5.14 12.89
C GLU A 14 -1.53 4.34 12.39
N ASN A 15 -1.79 3.37 11.50
CA ASN A 15 -0.73 2.58 10.87
C ASN A 15 0.29 3.44 10.13
N LEU A 16 -0.16 4.51 9.47
CA LEU A 16 0.69 5.45 8.72
C LEU A 16 1.76 6.11 9.59
N GLN A 17 1.44 6.44 10.84
CA GLN A 17 2.41 7.02 11.79
C GLN A 17 3.49 6.01 12.15
N ARG A 18 3.09 4.77 12.45
CA ARG A 18 3.99 3.67 12.78
C ARG A 18 4.89 3.32 11.59
N TRP A 19 4.33 3.28 10.39
CA TRP A 19 5.08 3.05 9.16
C TRP A 19 6.06 4.19 8.85
N ALA A 20 5.67 5.44 9.07
CA ALA A 20 6.56 6.57 8.93
C ALA A 20 7.72 6.52 9.94
N ALA A 21 7.46 6.09 11.18
CA ALA A 21 8.50 5.87 12.19
C ALA A 21 9.47 4.74 11.82
N MET A 22 9.01 3.75 11.06
CA MET A 22 9.84 2.69 10.44
C MET A 22 10.67 3.18 9.23
N GLY A 23 10.55 4.47 8.86
CA GLY A 23 11.24 5.05 7.72
C GLY A 23 10.64 4.65 6.37
N LEU A 24 9.41 4.13 6.33
CA LEU A 24 8.69 3.89 5.08
C LEU A 24 8.28 5.23 4.45
N PRO A 25 8.24 5.33 3.12
CA PRO A 25 7.95 6.59 2.44
C PRO A 25 6.44 6.87 2.43
N ILE A 26 5.92 7.30 3.57
CA ILE A 26 4.49 7.58 3.76
C ILE A 26 4.16 9.00 3.28
N PRO A 27 3.10 9.19 2.46
CA PRO A 27 2.67 10.52 2.07
C PRO A 27 2.30 11.39 3.28
N PRO A 28 2.42 12.72 3.18
CA PRO A 28 1.84 13.64 4.16
C PRO A 28 0.38 13.28 4.42
N SER A 29 0.05 13.10 5.71
CA SER A 29 -1.22 12.52 6.13
C SER A 29 -1.84 13.33 7.27
N TRP A 30 -3.17 13.37 7.31
CA TRP A 30 -3.92 14.07 8.34
C TRP A 30 -5.10 13.23 8.84
N ARG A 31 -5.41 13.37 10.13
CA ARG A 31 -6.64 12.88 10.74
C ARG A 31 -7.66 14.01 10.76
N ILE A 32 -8.87 13.73 10.31
CA ILE A 32 -10.00 14.67 10.34
C ILE A 32 -11.09 14.06 11.21
N ASP A 33 -11.40 14.71 12.32
CA ASP A 33 -12.51 14.33 13.19
C ASP A 33 -13.85 14.76 12.59
N ARG A 34 -14.89 13.95 12.85
CA ARG A 34 -16.27 14.21 12.43
C ARG A 34 -16.75 15.60 12.82
N SER A 35 -16.41 16.07 14.01
CA SER A 35 -16.83 17.39 14.52
C SER A 35 -16.34 18.54 13.63
N VAL A 36 -15.16 18.41 13.01
CA VAL A 36 -14.62 19.44 12.10
C VAL A 36 -15.52 19.62 10.88
N VAL A 37 -16.06 18.52 10.38
CA VAL A 37 -16.91 18.52 9.17
C VAL A 37 -18.34 18.90 9.50
N ALA A 38 -18.88 18.39 10.61
CA ALA A 38 -20.25 18.71 11.06
C ALA A 38 -20.47 20.21 11.29
N ASP A 39 -19.44 20.91 11.78
CA ASP A 39 -19.51 22.34 12.09
C ASP A 39 -19.12 23.25 10.90
N SER A 40 -18.74 22.68 9.74
CA SER A 40 -18.20 23.43 8.59
C SER A 40 -19.14 23.43 7.38
N SER A 41 -19.28 24.59 6.73
CA SER A 41 -19.84 24.64 5.38
C SER A 41 -18.85 24.04 4.38
N ALA A 42 -19.35 23.54 3.23
CA ALA A 42 -18.49 22.96 2.19
C ALA A 42 -17.39 23.93 1.73
N ALA A 43 -17.72 25.21 1.54
CA ALA A 43 -16.75 26.23 1.14
C ALA A 43 -15.68 26.47 2.22
N SER A 44 -16.06 26.48 3.50
CA SER A 44 -15.11 26.63 4.61
C SER A 44 -14.18 25.42 4.70
N LEU A 45 -14.72 24.21 4.57
CA LEU A 45 -13.95 22.97 4.58
C LEU A 45 -12.94 22.93 3.43
N THR A 46 -13.37 23.25 2.19
CA THR A 46 -12.46 23.37 1.05
C THR A 46 -11.33 24.37 1.31
N GLN A 47 -11.63 25.53 1.89
CA GLN A 47 -10.61 26.52 2.22
C GLN A 47 -9.61 26.01 3.28
N GLN A 48 -10.08 25.30 4.30
CA GLN A 48 -9.22 24.68 5.31
C GLN A 48 -8.32 23.60 4.69
N LEU A 49 -8.87 22.72 3.84
CA LEU A 49 -8.11 21.69 3.12
C LEU A 49 -7.05 22.31 2.19
N ARG A 50 -7.41 23.39 1.48
CA ARG A 50 -6.48 24.15 0.64
C ARG A 50 -5.31 24.74 1.42
N ALA A 51 -5.56 25.15 2.67
CA ALA A 51 -4.58 25.74 3.57
C ALA A 51 -3.67 24.71 4.26
N LEU A 52 -3.98 23.41 4.18
CA LEU A 52 -3.06 22.37 4.64
C LEU A 52 -1.72 22.52 3.92
N PRO A 53 -0.59 22.25 4.62
CA PRO A 53 0.75 22.50 4.11
C PRO A 53 0.88 22.10 2.65
N ARG A 54 1.25 23.06 1.80
CA ARG A 54 1.61 22.81 0.39
C ARG A 54 2.98 22.14 0.37
N MET A 55 3.03 20.86 0.75
CA MET A 55 4.24 20.05 0.62
C MET A 55 4.50 19.67 -0.84
N PHE A 56 3.49 19.82 -1.70
CA PHE A 56 3.53 19.58 -3.13
C PHE A 56 3.20 20.86 -3.90
N THR A 57 3.54 20.88 -5.19
CA THR A 57 3.05 21.91 -6.12
C THR A 57 1.52 21.93 -6.15
N ASP A 58 0.93 22.94 -6.78
CA ASP A 58 -0.54 23.13 -6.82
C ASP A 58 -1.32 21.96 -7.48
N ASN A 59 -0.64 20.97 -8.07
CA ASN A 59 -1.23 19.78 -8.71
C ASN A 59 -1.16 18.54 -7.80
N ARG A 60 -1.73 18.62 -6.59
CA ARG A 60 -1.90 17.46 -5.71
C ARG A 60 -3.27 16.81 -5.90
N TYR A 61 -3.38 15.55 -5.53
CA TYR A 61 -4.65 14.86 -5.31
C TYR A 61 -4.68 14.24 -3.91
N TRP A 62 -5.86 13.81 -3.49
CA TRP A 62 -6.11 13.27 -2.17
C TRP A 62 -6.45 11.78 -2.25
N VAL A 63 -5.91 11.02 -1.30
CA VAL A 63 -6.36 9.66 -1.00
C VAL A 63 -7.05 9.68 0.35
N LEU A 64 -8.32 9.27 0.37
CA LEU A 64 -9.14 9.17 1.57
C LEU A 64 -9.30 7.70 1.97
N GLN A 65 -8.95 7.38 3.21
CA GLN A 65 -9.19 6.07 3.81
C GLN A 65 -10.62 6.01 4.33
N GLN A 66 -11.41 5.08 3.82
CA GLN A 66 -12.85 4.97 4.08
C GLN A 66 -13.20 3.86 5.10
N GLY A 67 -12.19 3.32 5.78
CA GLY A 67 -12.35 2.16 6.65
C GLY A 67 -12.10 0.85 5.91
N PRO A 68 -12.23 -0.28 6.63
CA PRO A 68 -11.88 -1.59 6.11
C PRO A 68 -12.82 -2.00 4.97
N MET A 69 -12.26 -2.64 3.94
CA MET A 69 -13.00 -3.07 2.74
C MET A 69 -14.17 -4.03 3.07
N ASN A 70 -14.07 -4.76 4.18
CA ASN A 70 -15.13 -5.56 4.80
C ASN A 70 -14.80 -5.75 6.30
N PRO A 71 -15.73 -6.21 7.16
CA PRO A 71 -15.54 -6.23 8.61
C PRO A 71 -14.31 -6.98 9.12
N ASP A 72 -13.86 -8.01 8.41
CA ASP A 72 -12.70 -8.84 8.78
C ASP A 72 -11.41 -8.41 8.06
N SER A 73 -11.49 -7.41 7.17
CA SER A 73 -10.39 -6.97 6.34
C SER A 73 -9.47 -6.03 7.11
N ARG A 74 -8.17 -6.29 7.01
CA ARG A 74 -7.13 -5.32 7.41
C ARG A 74 -6.83 -4.28 6.32
N ARG A 75 -7.33 -4.52 5.10
CA ARG A 75 -7.19 -3.62 3.95
C ARG A 75 -8.19 -2.49 4.05
N GLU A 76 -7.67 -1.27 3.96
CA GLU A 76 -8.44 -0.04 3.87
C GLU A 76 -8.99 0.13 2.46
N SER A 77 -10.25 0.58 2.37
CA SER A 77 -10.83 1.08 1.12
C SER A 77 -10.31 2.49 0.89
N LEU A 78 -9.66 2.70 -0.26
CA LEU A 78 -9.06 3.99 -0.63
C LEU A 78 -9.88 4.66 -1.72
N LEU A 79 -10.17 5.96 -1.53
CA LEU A 79 -10.82 6.79 -2.54
C LEU A 79 -9.84 7.85 -3.06
N ASN A 80 -9.63 7.88 -4.38
CA ASN A 80 -8.83 8.88 -5.07
C ASN A 80 -9.71 10.10 -5.42
N LEU A 81 -9.27 11.30 -5.05
CA LEU A 81 -10.01 12.56 -5.12
C LEU A 81 -9.10 13.63 -5.72
N ASP A 82 -9.51 14.19 -6.85
CA ASP A 82 -8.70 15.06 -7.72
C ASP A 82 -8.60 16.53 -7.27
N SER A 83 -9.37 16.93 -6.26
CA SER A 83 -9.45 18.32 -5.81
C SER A 83 -9.82 18.45 -4.34
N ASP A 84 -9.54 19.62 -3.76
CA ASP A 84 -9.95 19.96 -2.40
C ASP A 84 -11.49 19.96 -2.27
N GLU A 85 -12.20 20.36 -3.33
CA GLU A 85 -13.66 20.33 -3.43
C GLU A 85 -14.23 18.91 -3.44
N SER A 86 -13.66 18.01 -4.25
CA SER A 86 -14.02 16.58 -4.27
C SER A 86 -13.80 15.95 -2.89
N LEU A 87 -12.71 16.32 -2.20
CA LEU A 87 -12.45 15.85 -0.84
C LEU A 87 -13.46 16.39 0.17
N ALA A 88 -13.75 17.69 0.17
CA ALA A 88 -14.74 18.28 1.07
C ALA A 88 -16.11 17.59 0.93
N ALA A 89 -16.57 17.36 -0.30
CA ALA A 89 -17.82 16.65 -0.57
C ALA A 89 -17.79 15.19 -0.09
N ALA A 90 -16.68 14.48 -0.31
CA ALA A 90 -16.51 13.11 0.16
C ALA A 90 -16.52 13.01 1.69
N LEU A 91 -15.87 13.94 2.39
CA LEU A 91 -15.86 14.01 3.85
C LEU A 91 -17.27 14.20 4.41
N GLN A 92 -18.04 15.15 3.87
CA GLN A 92 -19.45 15.35 4.26
C GLN A 92 -20.25 14.06 4.06
N SER A 93 -20.16 13.46 2.87
CA SER A 93 -20.89 12.23 2.55
C SER A 93 -20.50 11.04 3.45
N ILE A 94 -19.25 10.92 3.90
CA ILE A 94 -18.83 9.84 4.79
C ILE A 94 -19.36 10.06 6.21
N PHE A 95 -19.27 11.29 6.73
CA PHE A 95 -19.69 11.58 8.10
C PHE A 95 -21.21 11.61 8.29
N ASP A 96 -21.96 11.87 7.22
CA ASP A 96 -23.43 11.81 7.19
C ASP A 96 -23.99 10.37 7.19
N ARG A 97 -23.14 9.34 7.06
CA ARG A 97 -23.58 7.93 7.13
C ARG A 97 -24.04 7.58 8.55
N GLU A 98 -24.91 6.57 8.65
CA GLU A 98 -25.40 6.04 9.92
C GLU A 98 -25.19 4.51 10.03
N PRO A 99 -24.30 4.03 10.93
CA PRO A 99 -23.31 4.81 11.67
C PRO A 99 -22.13 5.20 10.77
N GLY A 100 -21.77 6.48 10.75
CA GLY A 100 -20.54 6.98 10.14
C GLY A 100 -19.37 6.98 11.14
N PRO A 101 -18.13 7.11 10.65
CA PRO A 101 -16.94 7.02 11.49
C PRO A 101 -16.75 8.25 12.39
N ASP A 102 -15.98 8.10 13.47
CA ASP A 102 -15.63 9.22 14.35
C ASP A 102 -14.55 10.13 13.74
N HIS A 103 -13.67 9.55 12.92
CA HIS A 103 -12.64 10.26 12.18
C HIS A 103 -12.31 9.54 10.87
N VAL A 104 -11.62 10.23 9.97
CA VAL A 104 -11.04 9.64 8.76
C VAL A 104 -9.59 10.09 8.58
N VAL A 105 -8.85 9.36 7.75
CA VAL A 105 -7.48 9.71 7.37
C VAL A 105 -7.42 10.10 5.91
N ILE A 106 -6.75 11.21 5.64
CA ILE A 106 -6.46 11.70 4.29
C ILE A 106 -4.96 11.75 4.06
N GLN A 107 -4.55 11.52 2.81
CA GLN A 107 -3.17 11.59 2.37
C GLN A 107 -3.10 12.50 1.15
N ALA A 108 -2.12 13.40 1.11
CA ALA A 108 -1.86 14.21 -0.08
C ALA A 108 -0.79 13.53 -0.93
N LEU A 109 -1.02 13.49 -2.25
CA LEU A 109 -0.07 12.96 -3.21
C LEU A 109 0.15 13.98 -4.34
N PRO A 110 1.39 14.12 -4.84
CA PRO A 110 1.65 14.86 -6.07
C PRO A 110 1.10 14.10 -7.28
N ARG A 111 1.17 14.70 -8.48
CA ARG A 111 0.75 14.03 -9.72
C ARG A 111 1.39 12.65 -9.87
N GLN A 112 0.54 11.63 -9.93
CA GLN A 112 0.93 10.24 -10.16
C GLN A 112 1.47 10.06 -11.59
N GLN A 113 2.57 9.31 -11.72
CA GLN A 113 3.12 8.83 -12.99
C GLN A 113 3.05 7.31 -13.14
N ALA A 114 2.99 6.57 -12.04
CA ALA A 114 2.66 5.15 -12.03
C ALA A 114 2.09 4.78 -10.66
N ALA A 115 1.34 3.68 -10.59
CA ALA A 115 0.90 3.11 -9.32
C ALA A 115 0.79 1.60 -9.42
N GLY A 116 0.81 0.93 -8.28
CA GLY A 116 0.82 -0.51 -8.27
C GLY A 116 0.91 -1.15 -6.90
N VAL A 117 1.28 -2.42 -6.91
CA VAL A 117 1.51 -3.23 -5.72
C VAL A 117 2.89 -3.88 -5.83
N LEU A 118 3.66 -3.81 -4.75
CA LEU A 118 4.93 -4.51 -4.59
C LEU A 118 4.73 -5.64 -3.58
N PHE A 119 4.96 -6.87 -4.01
CA PHE A 119 4.97 -8.04 -3.17
C PHE A 119 6.40 -8.40 -2.80
N THR A 120 6.67 -8.50 -1.50
CA THR A 120 8.00 -8.88 -0.99
C THR A 120 8.36 -10.35 -1.20
N ARG A 121 7.38 -11.14 -1.65
CA ARG A 121 7.44 -12.55 -2.00
C ARG A 121 6.49 -12.80 -3.15
N HIS A 122 6.74 -13.80 -3.99
CA HIS A 122 5.88 -14.06 -5.13
C HIS A 122 4.46 -14.45 -4.67
N PRO A 123 3.40 -13.71 -5.05
CA PRO A 123 2.08 -13.87 -4.45
C PRO A 123 1.40 -15.22 -4.76
N LEU A 124 1.67 -15.78 -5.94
CA LEU A 124 1.11 -17.07 -6.39
C LEU A 124 2.03 -18.29 -6.18
N ARG A 125 3.35 -18.11 -6.19
CA ARG A 125 4.37 -19.16 -6.03
C ARG A 125 5.21 -18.84 -4.82
N GLN A 126 4.60 -19.03 -3.65
CA GLN A 126 5.18 -18.55 -2.40
C GLN A 126 6.51 -19.26 -2.12
N ASP A 127 6.76 -20.48 -2.61
CA ASP A 127 8.10 -21.11 -2.56
C ASP A 127 9.24 -20.26 -3.16
N LEU A 128 8.93 -19.29 -4.02
CA LEU A 128 9.92 -18.39 -4.60
C LEU A 128 10.09 -17.12 -3.77
N PRO A 129 11.32 -16.80 -3.30
CA PRO A 129 11.64 -15.56 -2.59
C PRO A 129 11.71 -14.33 -3.53
N HIS A 130 11.04 -14.38 -4.68
CA HIS A 130 11.07 -13.31 -5.67
C HIS A 130 10.25 -12.11 -5.23
N MET A 131 10.78 -10.91 -5.47
CA MET A 131 9.99 -9.68 -5.45
C MET A 131 9.16 -9.61 -6.72
N VAL A 132 7.87 -9.33 -6.59
CA VAL A 132 6.97 -9.11 -7.73
C VAL A 132 6.40 -7.70 -7.63
N VAL A 133 6.52 -6.93 -8.70
CA VAL A 133 5.92 -5.60 -8.82
C VAL A 133 4.87 -5.67 -9.91
N GLU A 134 3.64 -5.30 -9.58
CA GLU A 134 2.57 -5.10 -10.55
C GLU A 134 2.22 -3.62 -10.58
N GLY A 135 2.05 -3.03 -11.75
CA GLY A 135 1.74 -1.61 -11.83
C GLY A 135 1.19 -1.19 -13.18
N VAL A 136 0.71 0.05 -13.21
CA VAL A 136 0.17 0.73 -14.39
C VAL A 136 0.82 2.11 -14.46
N VAL A 137 1.28 2.48 -15.65
CA VAL A 137 1.83 3.82 -15.93
C VAL A 137 0.69 4.79 -16.22
N ASP A 138 0.81 6.05 -15.82
CA ASP A 138 -0.17 7.11 -16.06
C ASP A 138 -0.52 7.19 -17.57
N GLY A 139 -1.81 7.40 -17.86
CA GLY A 139 -2.34 7.40 -19.23
C GLY A 139 -2.42 6.02 -19.91
N SER A 140 -2.03 4.93 -19.25
CA SER A 140 -2.19 3.56 -19.75
C SER A 140 -3.21 2.78 -18.92
N ASN A 141 -3.88 1.80 -19.55
CA ASN A 141 -4.71 0.80 -18.88
C ASN A 141 -4.04 -0.59 -18.85
N GLU A 142 -2.82 -0.69 -19.38
CA GLU A 142 -2.08 -1.95 -19.45
C GLU A 142 -1.39 -2.24 -18.12
N ARG A 143 -1.80 -3.33 -17.47
CA ARG A 143 -1.14 -3.84 -16.26
C ARG A 143 0.15 -4.54 -16.65
N GLN A 144 1.24 -4.13 -16.02
CA GLN A 144 2.56 -4.66 -16.25
C GLN A 144 3.09 -5.34 -14.99
N ARG A 145 3.93 -6.36 -15.19
CA ARG A 145 4.57 -7.12 -14.12
C ARG A 145 6.08 -7.12 -14.29
N LEU A 146 6.78 -6.81 -13.21
CA LEU A 146 8.21 -6.99 -13.06
C LEU A 146 8.45 -8.08 -12.00
N ILE A 147 9.42 -8.97 -12.25
CA ILE A 147 9.84 -9.98 -11.27
C ILE A 147 11.34 -9.87 -11.10
N PHE A 148 11.76 -9.77 -9.84
CA PHE A 148 13.15 -9.76 -9.45
C PHE A 148 13.47 -11.03 -8.68
N ASP A 149 14.61 -11.65 -8.99
CA ASP A 149 15.09 -12.79 -8.22
C ASP A 149 15.58 -12.36 -6.82
N ASP A 150 15.99 -13.32 -5.99
CA ASP A 150 16.43 -13.07 -4.60
C ASP A 150 17.71 -12.21 -4.53
N SER A 151 18.46 -12.10 -5.63
CA SER A 151 19.62 -11.21 -5.73
C SER A 151 19.23 -9.77 -6.09
N GLY A 152 17.94 -9.50 -6.32
CA GLY A 152 17.43 -8.20 -6.74
C GLY A 152 17.60 -7.91 -8.23
N ARG A 153 17.95 -8.91 -9.04
CA ARG A 153 18.07 -8.77 -10.50
C ARG A 153 16.71 -8.95 -11.17
N LEU A 154 16.36 -8.05 -12.09
CA LEU A 154 15.17 -8.17 -12.91
C LEU A 154 15.28 -9.40 -13.84
N VAL A 155 14.39 -10.37 -13.65
CA VAL A 155 14.34 -11.62 -14.43
C VAL A 155 13.13 -11.73 -15.35
N HIS A 156 12.13 -10.86 -15.15
CA HIS A 156 10.98 -10.75 -16.04
C HIS A 156 10.43 -9.33 -16.03
N ALA A 157 10.06 -8.84 -17.21
CA ALA A 157 9.28 -7.63 -17.40
C ALA A 157 8.23 -7.85 -18.49
N SER A 158 7.00 -7.40 -18.26
CA SER A 158 5.97 -7.35 -19.30
C SER A 158 6.44 -6.50 -20.48
N GLN A 159 6.07 -6.91 -21.69
CA GLN A 159 6.24 -6.08 -22.89
C GLN A 159 5.04 -5.13 -22.97
N ALA A 160 5.32 -3.83 -23.06
CA ALA A 160 4.33 -2.77 -23.19
C ALA A 160 4.90 -1.64 -24.04
N ALA A 161 4.03 -0.79 -24.61
CA ALA A 161 4.48 0.37 -25.39
C ALA A 161 5.29 1.37 -24.54
N VAL A 162 4.90 1.54 -23.27
CA VAL A 162 5.62 2.31 -22.26
C VAL A 162 5.95 1.39 -21.08
N PRO A 163 7.17 0.83 -21.02
CA PRO A 163 7.52 -0.14 -19.99
C PRO A 163 7.61 0.48 -18.58
N LEU A 164 7.01 -0.18 -17.59
CA LEU A 164 7.05 0.24 -16.20
C LEU A 164 8.48 0.32 -15.66
N SER A 165 9.35 -0.60 -16.09
CA SER A 165 10.78 -0.63 -15.70
C SER A 165 11.60 0.54 -16.26
N GLN A 166 11.06 1.28 -17.24
CA GLN A 166 11.68 2.52 -17.74
C GLN A 166 11.09 3.74 -17.05
N GLN A 167 9.87 3.65 -16.51
CA GLN A 167 9.20 4.75 -15.80
C GLN A 167 9.62 4.83 -14.33
N VAL A 168 9.75 3.69 -13.65
CA VAL A 168 10.08 3.61 -12.23
C VAL A 168 11.46 2.98 -12.09
N ASP A 169 12.39 3.72 -11.46
CA ASP A 169 13.73 3.20 -11.19
C ASP A 169 13.66 1.95 -10.30
N GLU A 170 14.26 0.87 -10.78
CA GLU A 170 14.37 -0.39 -10.04
C GLU A 170 15.03 -0.21 -8.66
N ALA A 171 15.93 0.77 -8.50
CA ALA A 171 16.56 1.08 -7.22
C ALA A 171 15.52 1.53 -6.18
N LEU A 172 14.54 2.34 -6.57
CA LEU A 172 13.44 2.76 -5.69
C LEU A 172 12.58 1.56 -5.27
N LEU A 173 12.25 0.69 -6.23
CA LEU A 173 11.48 -0.54 -5.96
C LEU A 173 12.22 -1.46 -4.99
N ARG A 174 13.53 -1.70 -5.22
CA ARG A 174 14.39 -2.48 -4.32
C ARG A 174 14.51 -1.84 -2.93
N GLN A 175 14.58 -0.51 -2.85
CA GLN A 175 14.64 0.18 -1.57
C GLN A 175 13.33 -0.01 -0.78
N LEU A 176 12.17 0.14 -1.42
CA LEU A 176 10.87 -0.11 -0.79
C LEU A 176 10.75 -1.56 -0.33
N HIS A 177 11.14 -2.52 -1.17
CA HIS A 177 11.17 -3.94 -0.84
C HIS A 177 12.01 -4.25 0.39
N SER A 178 13.23 -3.72 0.42
CA SER A 178 14.15 -3.90 1.54
C SER A 178 13.56 -3.35 2.84
N LYS A 179 12.99 -2.13 2.82
CA LYS A 179 12.32 -1.54 3.99
C LYS A 179 11.14 -2.39 4.47
N LEU A 180 10.32 -2.92 3.55
CA LEU A 180 9.21 -3.79 3.91
C LEU A 180 9.69 -5.13 4.51
N LYS A 181 10.72 -5.76 3.94
CA LYS A 181 11.27 -7.01 4.50
C LYS A 181 11.92 -6.82 5.88
N GLN A 182 12.54 -5.66 6.13
CA GLN A 182 13.22 -5.39 7.39
C GLN A 182 12.26 -5.06 8.53
N ASN A 183 11.14 -4.41 8.23
CA ASN A 183 10.20 -3.92 9.24
C ASN A 183 9.06 -4.88 9.58
N PHE A 184 8.87 -5.96 8.81
CA PHE A 184 7.75 -6.90 9.02
C PHE A 184 8.20 -8.36 8.98
N ASP A 185 7.78 -9.14 9.98
CA ASP A 185 8.10 -10.58 10.08
C ASP A 185 7.44 -11.44 8.99
N ARG A 186 6.37 -10.93 8.38
CA ARG A 186 5.62 -11.62 7.32
C ARG A 186 5.87 -10.93 5.98
N PRO A 187 5.85 -11.68 4.87
CA PRO A 187 5.83 -11.08 3.54
C PRO A 187 4.69 -10.08 3.43
N GLN A 188 5.01 -8.87 2.97
CA GLN A 188 4.08 -7.79 2.73
C GLN A 188 3.74 -7.62 1.24
N ALA A 189 2.53 -7.14 0.99
CA ALA A 189 2.12 -6.43 -0.22
C ALA A 189 2.01 -4.95 0.13
N GLY A 190 2.77 -4.09 -0.55
CA GLY A 190 2.70 -2.63 -0.41
C GLY A 190 2.04 -2.00 -1.62
N GLU A 191 0.94 -1.28 -1.42
CA GLU A 191 0.32 -0.46 -2.45
C GLU A 191 1.07 0.87 -2.55
N TRP A 192 1.55 1.22 -3.75
CA TRP A 192 2.44 2.34 -3.95
C TRP A 192 2.01 3.23 -5.12
N VAL A 193 2.46 4.48 -5.05
CA VAL A 193 2.37 5.49 -6.10
C VAL A 193 3.76 6.02 -6.39
N PHE A 194 4.08 6.24 -7.65
CA PHE A 194 5.29 6.90 -8.11
C PHE A 194 4.91 8.28 -8.67
N ASP A 195 5.62 9.32 -8.24
CA ASP A 195 5.35 10.71 -8.64
C ASP A 195 6.31 11.24 -9.73
N GLY A 196 7.29 10.45 -10.13
CA GLY A 196 8.38 10.87 -11.03
C GLY A 196 9.74 10.96 -10.34
N GLU A 197 9.76 11.05 -9.02
CA GLU A 197 10.97 11.22 -8.21
C GLU A 197 11.10 10.13 -7.15
N GLN A 198 10.00 9.74 -6.49
CA GLN A 198 10.01 8.74 -5.44
C GLN A 198 8.73 7.90 -5.37
N LEU A 199 8.83 6.79 -4.64
CA LEU A 199 7.71 5.93 -4.31
C LEU A 199 7.09 6.35 -2.98
N TRP A 200 5.77 6.51 -2.99
CA TRP A 200 4.93 6.70 -1.83
C TRP A 200 4.19 5.41 -1.50
N LEU A 201 4.25 4.95 -0.26
CA LEU A 201 3.51 3.78 0.22
C LEU A 201 2.18 4.21 0.83
N LEU A 202 1.06 3.81 0.21
CA LEU A 202 -0.29 4.17 0.66
C LEU A 202 -0.78 3.26 1.77
N GLN A 203 -0.61 1.95 1.58
CA GLN A 203 -0.92 0.93 2.58
C GLN A 203 -0.03 -0.29 2.39
N THR A 204 0.17 -1.05 3.46
CA THR A 204 0.82 -2.36 3.37
C THR A 204 0.12 -3.40 4.23
N LEU A 205 0.08 -4.62 3.72
CA LEU A 205 -0.66 -5.73 4.30
C LEU A 205 0.17 -7.01 4.20
N PRO A 206 0.07 -7.92 5.19
CA PRO A 206 0.61 -9.26 5.05
C PRO A 206 0.00 -9.96 3.83
N VAL A 207 0.83 -10.58 3.00
CA VAL A 207 0.35 -11.43 1.91
C VAL A 207 -0.41 -12.61 2.52
N GLY A 208 -1.68 -12.77 2.13
CA GLY A 208 -2.56 -13.84 2.61
C GLY A 208 -1.88 -15.21 2.50
N SER A 209 -1.66 -15.82 3.65
CA SER A 209 -0.77 -16.97 3.84
C SER A 209 -1.45 -18.28 3.46
N LEU A 210 -0.80 -19.06 2.60
CA LEU A 210 -0.44 -20.40 3.05
C LEU A 210 0.92 -20.23 3.77
N PRO A 211 1.15 -20.87 4.92
CA PRO A 211 2.47 -20.84 5.53
C PRO A 211 3.51 -21.34 4.52
N GLU A 212 4.69 -20.74 4.58
CA GLU A 212 5.88 -21.30 3.95
C GLU A 212 6.03 -22.76 4.38
N PRO A 213 6.05 -23.73 3.45
CA PRO A 213 6.27 -25.12 3.83
C PRO A 213 7.67 -25.20 4.45
N LYS A 214 7.73 -25.39 5.78
CA LYS A 214 8.98 -25.60 6.51
C LYS A 214 9.72 -26.85 6.01
N GLU A 215 8.95 -27.83 5.54
CA GLU A 215 9.43 -29.08 4.93
C GLU A 215 8.50 -29.50 3.79
N ALA A 216 9.08 -30.01 2.71
CA ALA A 216 8.36 -30.68 1.62
C ALA A 216 8.98 -32.06 1.41
N TRP A 217 8.15 -33.11 1.49
CA TRP A 217 8.61 -34.49 1.38
C TRP A 217 8.17 -35.09 0.04
N THR A 218 9.12 -35.73 -0.67
CA THR A 218 8.83 -36.51 -1.87
C THR A 218 9.26 -37.96 -1.63
N ARG A 219 8.43 -38.93 -2.05
CA ARG A 219 8.89 -40.33 -2.09
C ARG A 219 9.76 -40.51 -3.32
N ARG A 220 10.96 -41.08 -3.16
CA ARG A 220 11.88 -41.40 -4.26
C ARG A 220 11.25 -42.25 -5.39
N ALA A 221 10.13 -42.93 -5.12
CA ALA A 221 9.41 -43.82 -6.05
C ALA A 221 7.90 -43.52 -6.19
N GLY A 222 7.41 -42.34 -5.81
CA GLY A 222 5.98 -41.99 -5.90
C GLY A 222 5.74 -40.55 -6.37
N VAL A 223 4.67 -40.35 -7.16
CA VAL A 223 4.36 -39.08 -7.85
C VAL A 223 3.71 -38.01 -6.94
N GLY A 224 3.73 -38.19 -5.61
CA GLY A 224 3.05 -37.32 -4.65
C GLY A 224 4.01 -36.38 -3.92
N LEU A 225 3.75 -35.07 -4.03
CA LEU A 225 4.33 -34.02 -3.19
C LEU A 225 3.41 -33.82 -1.98
N PHE A 226 3.93 -33.99 -0.76
CA PHE A 226 3.20 -33.67 0.47
C PHE A 226 3.75 -32.35 1.04
N ASN A 227 2.93 -31.30 0.99
CA ASN A 227 3.24 -29.99 1.57
C ASN A 227 2.55 -29.86 2.93
N GLN A 228 3.09 -29.01 3.82
CA GLN A 228 2.55 -28.75 5.17
C GLN A 228 2.53 -29.97 6.10
N VAL A 229 3.59 -30.79 6.06
CA VAL A 229 3.73 -31.88 7.03
C VAL A 229 4.02 -31.27 8.40
N GLU A 230 3.07 -31.38 9.33
CA GLU A 230 3.15 -30.76 10.66
C GLU A 230 4.06 -31.54 11.64
N THR A 231 4.37 -32.81 11.34
CA THR A 231 5.23 -33.68 12.16
C THR A 231 6.32 -34.32 11.32
N PRO A 232 7.61 -34.29 11.73
CA PRO A 232 8.66 -35.03 11.02
C PRO A 232 8.26 -36.50 10.92
N LEU A 233 8.38 -37.09 9.74
CA LEU A 233 8.10 -38.51 9.54
C LEU A 233 9.30 -39.30 10.08
N TRP A 234 9.30 -39.53 11.40
CA TRP A 234 10.23 -40.47 12.03
C TRP A 234 9.91 -41.86 11.48
N TYR A 235 10.90 -42.50 10.86
CA TYR A 235 10.79 -43.84 10.30
C TYR A 235 10.09 -44.81 11.28
N THR A 236 8.91 -45.30 10.92
CA THR A 236 8.50 -46.64 11.32
C THR A 236 8.74 -47.54 10.11
N LEU A 237 9.77 -48.39 10.24
CA LEU A 237 10.02 -49.53 9.37
C LEU A 237 8.80 -50.46 9.32
#